data_AF-A0A3B6U101-F1
#
_entry.id   AF-A0A3B6U101-F1
#
_cell.length_a   1.000
_cell.length_b   1.000
_cell.length_c   1.000
_cell.angle_alpha   90.00
_cell.angle_beta   90.00
_cell.angle_gamma   90.00
#
_symmetry.space_group_name_H-M   'P 1'
#
loop_
_entity.id
_entity.type
_entity.pdbx_description
1 polymer ?
#
loop_
_entity_poly.entity_id
_entity_poly.type
_entity_poly.pdbx_seq_one_letter_code
_entity_poly.pdbx_strand_id
1 'polypeptide(L)'
;MAALPQLLLTLLILLLASTPAARASSVTYRCGWCPRRSTASILPPGAGALTGAACGYGGQAAEMAVDGGFHIAAVSAGFFRGGQACGACYQLRCRSRSACAKDGVKIVVVGEVADTNMTGGGAGGRFLLTKDAFAAMTMPDRAAELADAAVDVDFRRIPCAYKSKNLAVKVEETSSRDRGYLALRYLYQGGQTDIAAVEVAQAVTGSSGTNNEAAPSQTTWQYMTRREASPSVWRTSRVPAGPLRLRLVVTAGSSGKWLRTDGAVLPAEWQPGAVYDTGLRITDVAANTCGGASCSSTDEGDDAEQLR
;
A
#
# COMPACT_ATOMS: atom_id res chain seq x y z
N MET A 1 -4.79 64.56 13.83
CA MET A 1 -5.45 63.37 14.41
C MET A 1 -6.00 62.50 13.27
N ALA A 2 -5.18 61.64 12.66
CA ALA A 2 -5.66 60.68 11.64
C ALA A 2 -4.71 59.48 11.37
N ALA A 3 -3.63 59.29 12.15
CA ALA A 3 -2.61 58.26 11.86
C ALA A 3 -2.83 56.93 12.62
N LEU A 4 -3.63 56.92 13.69
CA LEU A 4 -3.92 55.72 14.47
C LEU A 4 -4.65 54.60 13.69
N PRO A 5 -5.67 54.86 12.85
CA PRO A 5 -6.40 53.78 12.18
C PRO A 5 -5.58 53.10 11.08
N GLN A 6 -4.61 53.80 10.46
CA GLN A 6 -3.72 53.21 9.46
C GLN A 6 -2.71 52.24 10.09
N LEU A 7 -2.17 52.56 11.27
CA LEU A 7 -1.25 51.65 11.97
C LEU A 7 -1.94 50.34 12.39
N LEU A 8 -3.18 50.41 12.89
CA LEU A 8 -3.94 49.20 13.27
C LEU A 8 -4.23 48.30 12.06
N LEU A 9 -4.57 48.89 10.90
CA LEU A 9 -4.85 48.12 9.69
C LEU A 9 -3.59 47.41 9.17
N THR A 10 -2.43 48.08 9.21
CA THR A 10 -1.16 47.46 8.83
C THR A 10 -0.74 46.34 9.76
N LEU A 11 -0.96 46.50 11.08
CA LEU A 11 -0.62 45.47 12.06
C LEU A 11 -1.49 44.22 11.88
N LEU A 12 -2.78 44.39 11.58
CA LEU A 12 -3.70 43.27 11.33
C LEU A 12 -3.33 42.47 10.07
N ILE A 13 -2.88 43.13 9.01
CA ILE A 13 -2.41 42.47 7.77
C ILE A 13 -1.13 41.67 8.02
N LEU A 14 -0.20 42.19 8.83
CA LEU A 14 1.02 41.48 9.24
C LEU A 14 0.71 40.24 10.09
N LEU A 15 -0.31 40.30 10.96
CA LEU A 15 -0.78 39.17 11.77
C LEU A 15 -1.51 38.09 10.94
N LEU A 16 -2.18 38.46 9.85
CA LEU A 16 -2.82 37.53 8.90
C LEU A 16 -1.82 36.87 7.93
N ALA A 17 -0.70 37.55 7.64
CA ALA A 17 0.37 37.02 6.78
C ALA A 17 1.29 36.02 7.50
N SER A 18 1.30 35.99 8.83
CA SER A 18 2.02 35.00 9.63
C SER A 18 1.20 33.72 9.83
N THR A 19 0.77 33.07 8.74
CA THR A 19 0.44 31.66 8.85
C THR A 19 1.75 30.89 8.85
N PRO A 20 2.08 30.12 9.91
CA PRO A 20 3.19 29.20 9.81
C PRO A 20 2.81 28.21 8.71
N ALA A 21 3.48 28.31 7.55
CA ALA A 21 3.41 27.25 6.56
C ALA A 21 3.78 25.97 7.30
N ALA A 22 2.80 25.10 7.52
CA ALA A 22 3.03 23.78 8.04
C ALA A 22 3.98 23.13 7.05
N ARG A 23 5.28 23.13 7.37
CA ARG A 23 6.27 22.33 6.66
C ARG A 23 5.79 20.91 6.87
N ALA A 24 5.09 20.38 5.87
CA ALA A 24 4.93 18.95 5.71
C ALA A 24 6.34 18.40 5.78
N SER A 25 6.68 17.82 6.94
CA SER A 25 7.95 17.16 7.11
C SER A 25 7.90 16.02 6.12
N SER A 26 8.51 16.19 4.95
CA SER A 26 8.86 15.05 4.13
C SER A 26 9.76 14.24 5.04
N VAL A 27 9.23 13.14 5.59
CA VAL A 27 10.04 12.13 6.21
C VAL A 27 10.95 11.68 5.08
N THR A 28 12.12 12.30 5.01
CA THR A 28 13.14 11.92 4.06
C THR A 28 13.43 10.49 4.46
N TYR A 29 13.12 9.55 3.58
CA TYR A 29 13.45 8.15 3.79
C TYR A 29 14.98 8.06 3.80
N ARG A 30 15.59 8.28 4.98
CA ARG A 30 17.04 8.38 5.21
C ARG A 30 17.70 7.00 5.32
N CYS A 31 17.14 6.01 4.65
CA CYS A 31 17.74 4.70 4.58
C CYS A 31 18.64 4.65 3.36
N GLY A 32 19.93 4.45 3.60
CA GLY A 32 20.82 3.89 2.59
C GLY A 32 20.20 2.63 1.98
N TRP A 33 20.60 2.29 0.76
CA TRP A 33 20.13 1.09 0.07
C TRP A 33 20.66 -0.14 0.83
N CYS A 34 19.84 -0.78 1.68
CA CYS A 34 20.11 -2.10 2.26
C CYS A 34 19.17 -3.14 1.62
N PRO A 35 19.39 -3.48 0.34
CA PRO A 35 18.47 -4.31 -0.40
C PRO A 35 18.58 -5.77 0.02
N ARG A 36 17.47 -6.48 -0.10
CA ARG A 36 17.48 -7.94 -0.17
C ARG A 36 17.65 -8.37 -1.62
N ARG A 37 18.17 -9.58 -1.84
CA ARG A 37 18.33 -10.16 -3.18
C ARG A 37 17.11 -11.01 -3.55
N SER A 38 16.71 -10.93 -4.81
CA SER A 38 15.62 -11.71 -5.42
C SER A 38 15.86 -11.75 -6.94
N THR A 39 14.95 -12.36 -7.68
CA THR A 39 14.92 -12.27 -9.15
C THR A 39 13.66 -11.58 -9.62
N ALA A 40 13.78 -10.90 -10.77
CA ALA A 40 12.66 -10.33 -11.49
C ALA A 40 12.64 -10.86 -12.93
N SER A 41 11.46 -11.10 -13.50
CA SER A 41 11.32 -11.45 -14.92
C SER A 41 10.10 -10.77 -15.50
N ILE A 42 10.03 -10.72 -16.83
CA ILE A 42 8.79 -10.33 -17.52
C ILE A 42 7.74 -11.41 -17.26
N LEU A 43 6.50 -10.99 -17.01
CA LEU A 43 5.38 -11.91 -16.87
C LEU A 43 5.15 -12.67 -18.21
N PRO A 44 5.03 -14.01 -18.18
CA PRO A 44 4.63 -14.77 -19.35
C PRO A 44 3.25 -14.34 -19.88
N PRO A 45 3.02 -14.33 -21.21
CA PRO A 45 1.70 -14.11 -21.78
C PRO A 45 0.66 -15.07 -21.18
N GLY A 46 -0.53 -14.56 -20.84
CA GLY A 46 -1.64 -15.37 -20.34
C GLY A 46 -1.62 -15.73 -18.85
N ALA A 47 -0.62 -15.29 -18.07
CA ALA A 47 -0.51 -15.67 -16.66
C ALA A 47 -1.57 -15.06 -15.71
N GLY A 48 -2.52 -14.24 -16.20
CA GLY A 48 -3.71 -13.76 -15.47
C GLY A 48 -3.48 -12.91 -14.21
N ALA A 49 -2.29 -12.95 -13.61
CA ALA A 49 -1.96 -12.38 -12.31
C ALA A 49 -1.94 -10.85 -12.30
N LEU A 50 -1.72 -10.23 -13.47
CA LEU A 50 -1.72 -8.77 -13.64
C LEU A 50 -3.10 -8.22 -14.03
N THR A 51 -4.16 -9.03 -14.00
CA THR A 51 -5.54 -8.52 -14.03
C THR A 51 -5.85 -7.66 -12.80
N GLY A 52 -5.02 -7.77 -11.75
CA GLY A 52 -5.24 -7.12 -10.46
C GLY A 52 -6.35 -7.78 -9.65
N ALA A 53 -6.96 -8.87 -10.12
CA ALA A 53 -8.10 -9.53 -9.48
C ALA A 53 -7.78 -10.06 -8.07
N ALA A 54 -6.54 -10.48 -7.82
CA ALA A 54 -6.12 -11.01 -6.52
C ALA A 54 -6.04 -9.92 -5.43
N CYS A 55 -5.65 -8.69 -5.78
CA CYS A 55 -5.54 -7.56 -4.85
C CYS A 55 -6.53 -6.42 -5.12
N GLY A 56 -7.44 -6.57 -6.09
CA GLY A 56 -8.45 -5.56 -6.46
C GLY A 56 -7.90 -4.37 -7.24
N TYR A 57 -6.64 -4.42 -7.68
CA TYR A 57 -5.97 -3.36 -8.46
C TYR A 57 -6.20 -3.52 -9.96
N GLY A 58 -7.46 -3.69 -10.37
CA GLY A 58 -7.85 -3.65 -11.79
C GLY A 58 -8.36 -2.25 -12.18
N GLY A 59 -8.34 -1.94 -13.48
CA GLY A 59 -8.93 -0.70 -14.03
C GLY A 59 -8.38 0.56 -13.36
N GLN A 60 -9.27 1.39 -12.80
CA GLN A 60 -8.90 2.66 -12.16
C GLN A 60 -7.87 2.50 -11.03
N ALA A 61 -7.94 1.42 -10.25
CA ALA A 61 -7.03 1.24 -9.13
C ALA A 61 -5.57 1.00 -9.58
N ALA A 62 -5.41 0.32 -10.73
CA ALA A 62 -4.13 0.18 -11.41
C ALA A 62 -3.60 1.53 -11.91
N GLU A 63 -4.44 2.30 -12.61
CA GLU A 63 -4.09 3.62 -13.14
C GLU A 63 -3.63 4.60 -12.04
N MET A 64 -4.33 4.62 -10.90
CA MET A 64 -3.94 5.45 -9.75
C MET A 64 -2.56 5.09 -9.18
N ALA A 65 -2.13 3.84 -9.29
CA ALA A 65 -0.78 3.45 -8.88
C ALA A 65 0.26 4.03 -9.86
N VAL A 66 -0.04 3.99 -11.17
CA VAL A 66 0.79 4.57 -12.23
C VAL A 66 0.93 6.08 -12.06
N ASP A 67 -0.15 6.80 -11.75
CA ASP A 67 -0.11 8.24 -11.44
C ASP A 67 0.74 8.57 -10.19
N GLY A 68 0.84 7.62 -9.27
CA GLY A 68 1.72 7.67 -8.11
C GLY A 68 3.20 7.45 -8.44
N GLY A 69 3.53 7.13 -9.70
CA GLY A 69 4.88 6.76 -10.14
C GLY A 69 5.26 5.31 -9.81
N PHE A 70 4.26 4.42 -9.72
CA PHE A 70 4.47 2.99 -9.51
C PHE A 70 4.01 2.20 -10.73
N HIS A 71 4.82 1.22 -11.13
CA HIS A 71 4.36 0.19 -12.05
C HIS A 71 3.69 -0.95 -11.30
N ILE A 72 3.09 -1.86 -12.04
CA ILE A 72 2.36 -2.99 -11.48
C ILE A 72 3.21 -4.26 -11.60
N ALA A 73 3.22 -5.05 -10.53
CA ALA A 73 3.90 -6.34 -10.50
C ALA A 73 3.05 -7.40 -9.79
N ALA A 74 3.26 -8.65 -10.18
CA ALA A 74 2.86 -9.80 -9.41
C ALA A 74 4.09 -10.38 -8.71
N VAL A 75 3.86 -11.22 -7.71
CA VAL A 75 4.93 -11.89 -6.97
C VAL A 75 4.64 -13.37 -6.81
N SER A 76 5.67 -14.17 -6.56
CA SER A 76 5.46 -15.57 -6.19
C SER A 76 4.81 -15.71 -4.81
N ALA A 77 4.24 -16.89 -4.54
CA ALA A 77 3.54 -17.22 -3.29
C ALA A 77 4.29 -16.81 -2.01
N GLY A 78 5.61 -17.07 -1.96
CA GLY A 78 6.45 -16.74 -0.82
C GLY A 78 6.53 -15.24 -0.50
N PHE A 79 6.43 -14.38 -1.52
CA PHE A 79 6.33 -12.93 -1.35
C PHE A 79 4.90 -12.46 -1.19
N PHE A 80 3.93 -13.14 -1.81
CA PHE A 80 2.53 -12.79 -1.67
C PHE A 80 2.03 -12.94 -0.22
N ARG A 81 2.55 -13.94 0.50
CA ARG A 81 2.28 -14.21 1.93
C ARG A 81 0.79 -14.27 2.22
N GLY A 82 0.04 -15.01 1.39
CA GLY A 82 -1.41 -15.05 1.49
C GLY A 82 -2.02 -13.64 1.47
N GLY A 83 -1.73 -12.86 0.43
CA GLY A 83 -2.33 -11.54 0.24
C GLY A 83 -1.89 -10.45 1.20
N GLN A 84 -1.00 -10.71 2.16
CA GLN A 84 -0.43 -9.65 3.01
C GLN A 84 0.37 -8.64 2.18
N ALA A 85 0.96 -9.07 1.05
CA ALA A 85 1.67 -8.17 0.15
C ALA A 85 0.74 -7.37 -0.79
N CYS A 86 -0.57 -7.59 -0.79
CA CYS A 86 -1.47 -6.84 -1.67
C CYS A 86 -1.37 -5.33 -1.43
N GLY A 87 -1.10 -4.58 -2.50
CA GLY A 87 -0.92 -3.12 -2.42
C GLY A 87 0.42 -2.69 -1.80
N ALA A 88 1.32 -3.62 -1.45
CA ALA A 88 2.64 -3.25 -0.94
C ALA A 88 3.54 -2.73 -2.06
N CYS A 89 4.29 -1.67 -1.76
CA CYS A 89 5.21 -1.05 -2.72
C CYS A 89 6.66 -1.43 -2.49
N TYR A 90 7.37 -1.66 -3.58
CA TYR A 90 8.79 -2.00 -3.58
C TYR A 90 9.55 -1.15 -4.59
N GLN A 91 10.84 -0.97 -4.33
CA GLN A 91 11.79 -0.47 -5.34
C GLN A 91 12.74 -1.61 -5.67
N LEU A 92 12.91 -1.89 -6.96
CA LEU A 92 13.79 -2.93 -7.49
C LEU A 92 14.89 -2.26 -8.32
N ARG A 93 16.13 -2.73 -8.16
CA ARG A 93 17.28 -2.35 -8.98
C ARG A 93 17.94 -3.63 -9.48
N CYS A 94 18.09 -3.78 -10.78
CA CYS A 94 18.85 -4.90 -11.31
C CYS A 94 20.36 -4.69 -11.12
N ARG A 95 21.13 -5.79 -11.12
CA ARG A 95 22.56 -5.78 -10.76
C ARG A 95 23.53 -5.72 -11.95
N SER A 96 23.04 -5.89 -13.18
CA SER A 96 23.87 -5.77 -14.38
C SER A 96 24.30 -4.31 -14.59
N ARG A 97 25.56 -3.97 -14.24
CA ARG A 97 26.07 -2.58 -14.28
C ARG A 97 25.93 -1.92 -15.65
N SER A 98 25.99 -2.69 -16.74
CA SER A 98 25.88 -2.14 -18.10
C SER A 98 24.44 -1.86 -18.50
N ALA A 99 23.45 -2.66 -18.07
CA ALA A 99 22.08 -2.56 -18.57
C ALA A 99 21.09 -1.88 -17.61
N CYS A 100 21.42 -1.79 -16.31
CA CYS A 100 20.48 -1.39 -15.27
C CYS A 100 20.38 0.13 -15.08
N ALA A 101 19.15 0.62 -14.93
CA ALA A 101 18.94 2.00 -14.52
C ALA A 101 19.41 2.20 -13.08
N LYS A 102 20.11 3.31 -12.82
CA LYS A 102 20.65 3.63 -11.49
C LYS A 102 19.58 3.64 -10.41
N ASP A 103 18.40 4.18 -10.71
CA ASP A 103 17.31 4.28 -9.74
C ASP A 103 16.39 3.06 -9.69
N GLY A 104 16.44 2.23 -10.73
CA GLY A 104 15.56 1.08 -10.88
C GLY A 104 14.08 1.46 -10.98
N VAL A 105 13.20 0.50 -10.71
CA VAL A 105 11.76 0.65 -10.87
C VAL A 105 11.03 0.61 -9.53
N LYS A 106 9.97 1.41 -9.38
CA LYS A 106 9.03 1.33 -8.26
C LYS A 106 7.81 0.54 -8.70
N ILE A 107 7.39 -0.43 -7.89
CA ILE A 107 6.24 -1.28 -8.19
C ILE A 107 5.24 -1.31 -7.05
N VAL A 108 3.99 -1.63 -7.36
CA VAL A 108 2.96 -2.07 -6.44
C VAL A 108 2.59 -3.52 -6.74
N VAL A 109 2.43 -4.33 -5.69
CA VAL A 109 2.02 -5.73 -5.83
C VAL A 109 0.50 -5.83 -6.02
N VAL A 110 0.07 -6.40 -7.14
CA VAL A 110 -1.36 -6.53 -7.50
C VAL A 110 -1.87 -7.96 -7.53
N GLY A 111 -0.97 -8.94 -7.39
CA GLY A 111 -1.37 -10.34 -7.39
C GLY A 111 -0.24 -11.32 -7.18
N GLU A 112 -0.65 -12.57 -7.15
CA GLU A 112 0.19 -13.74 -7.02
C GLU A 112 0.30 -14.43 -8.37
N VAL A 113 1.48 -14.95 -8.68
CA VAL A 113 1.63 -15.99 -9.70
C VAL A 113 1.89 -17.29 -8.97
N ALA A 114 1.03 -18.28 -9.19
CA ALA A 114 1.24 -19.62 -8.68
C ALA A 114 2.48 -20.20 -9.36
N ASP A 115 3.50 -20.53 -8.57
CA ASP A 115 4.73 -21.13 -9.07
C ASP A 115 4.44 -22.59 -9.44
N THR A 116 4.27 -22.88 -10.74
CA THR A 116 4.08 -24.26 -11.23
C THR A 116 5.38 -25.08 -11.22
N ASN A 117 6.53 -24.46 -10.91
CA ASN A 117 7.84 -25.08 -11.09
C ASN A 117 8.77 -24.76 -9.90
N MET A 118 8.50 -25.36 -8.72
CA MET A 118 9.48 -25.44 -7.64
C MET A 118 10.50 -26.53 -7.95
N THR A 119 11.46 -26.27 -8.84
CA THR A 119 12.66 -27.12 -8.99
C THR A 119 13.96 -26.41 -8.57
N GLY A 120 13.89 -25.13 -8.18
CA GLY A 120 15.00 -24.41 -7.57
C GLY A 120 14.76 -24.18 -6.09
N GLY A 121 15.49 -24.88 -5.22
CA GLY A 121 15.43 -24.80 -3.76
C GLY A 121 15.91 -23.48 -3.15
N GLY A 122 15.45 -22.34 -3.65
CA GLY A 122 15.64 -21.03 -3.02
C GLY A 122 14.33 -20.58 -2.37
N ALA A 123 14.29 -20.52 -1.04
CA ALA A 123 13.18 -19.95 -0.27
C ALA A 123 12.96 -18.42 -0.49
N GLY A 124 13.46 -17.86 -1.58
CA GLY A 124 13.35 -16.45 -1.95
C GLY A 124 12.20 -16.23 -2.91
N GLY A 125 11.29 -15.30 -2.59
CA GLY A 125 10.24 -14.92 -3.53
C GLY A 125 10.80 -14.20 -4.76
N ARG A 126 9.98 -14.13 -5.83
CA ARG A 126 10.33 -13.55 -7.14
C ARG A 126 9.32 -12.47 -7.53
N PHE A 127 9.77 -11.51 -8.33
CA PHE A 127 8.91 -10.48 -8.93
C PHE A 127 8.62 -10.82 -10.40
N LEU A 128 7.37 -10.67 -10.81
CA LEU A 128 6.96 -10.79 -12.20
C LEU A 128 6.40 -9.44 -12.65
N LEU A 129 7.09 -8.83 -13.59
CA LEU A 129 6.89 -7.45 -14.02
C LEU A 129 6.11 -7.41 -15.34
N THR A 130 5.32 -6.36 -15.55
CA THR A 130 4.89 -6.00 -16.90
C THR A 130 6.10 -5.64 -17.77
N LYS A 131 5.94 -5.66 -19.10
CA LYS A 131 7.02 -5.26 -20.02
C LYS A 131 7.51 -3.83 -19.78
N ASP A 132 6.61 -2.90 -19.50
CA ASP A 132 6.93 -1.50 -19.18
C ASP A 132 7.65 -1.37 -17.83
N ALA A 133 7.23 -2.11 -16.80
CA ALA A 133 7.90 -2.13 -15.51
C ALA A 133 9.32 -2.70 -15.61
N PHE A 134 9.49 -3.76 -16.40
CA PHE A 134 10.79 -4.36 -16.66
C PHE A 134 11.71 -3.40 -17.43
N ALA A 135 11.20 -2.76 -18.47
CA ALA A 135 11.95 -1.76 -19.23
C ALA A 135 12.35 -0.55 -18.36
N ALA A 136 11.48 -0.10 -17.46
CA ALA A 136 11.78 0.98 -16.52
C ALA A 136 12.88 0.65 -15.50
N MET A 137 13.19 -0.64 -15.30
CA MET A 137 14.30 -1.09 -14.46
C MET A 137 15.66 -1.02 -15.18
N THR A 138 15.64 -0.96 -16.52
CA THR A 138 16.81 -0.91 -17.40
C THR A 138 17.08 0.50 -17.93
N MET A 139 18.28 0.74 -18.44
CA MET A 139 18.53 1.94 -19.24
C MET A 139 17.67 1.93 -20.51
N PRO A 140 17.37 3.11 -21.09
CA PRO A 140 16.65 3.20 -22.36
C PRO A 140 17.21 2.23 -23.41
N ASP A 141 16.31 1.51 -24.10
CA ASP A 141 16.60 0.56 -25.18
C ASP A 141 17.42 -0.69 -24.81
N ARG A 142 17.76 -0.89 -23.53
CA ARG A 142 18.54 -2.07 -23.07
C ARG A 142 17.68 -3.20 -22.49
N ALA A 143 16.36 -3.02 -22.42
CA ALA A 143 15.44 -4.02 -21.88
C ALA A 143 15.53 -5.37 -22.63
N ALA A 144 15.72 -5.32 -23.96
CA ALA A 144 15.81 -6.50 -24.82
C ALA A 144 17.00 -7.41 -24.47
N GLU A 145 18.09 -6.85 -23.94
CA GLU A 145 19.27 -7.63 -23.51
C GLU A 145 18.96 -8.58 -22.35
N LEU A 146 17.89 -8.31 -21.61
CA LEU A 146 17.52 -9.03 -20.39
C LEU A 146 16.12 -9.68 -20.48
N ALA A 147 15.41 -9.52 -21.61
CA ALA A 147 13.99 -9.84 -21.72
C ALA A 147 13.65 -11.33 -21.56
N ASP A 148 14.57 -12.22 -21.97
CA ASP A 148 14.38 -13.68 -21.91
C ASP A 148 14.93 -14.32 -20.61
N ALA A 149 15.45 -13.51 -19.69
CA ALA A 149 16.09 -13.98 -18.46
C ALA A 149 15.33 -13.54 -17.21
N ALA A 150 15.42 -14.36 -16.17
CA ALA A 150 15.24 -13.87 -14.80
C ALA A 150 16.50 -13.08 -14.42
N VAL A 151 16.33 -11.82 -14.02
CA VAL A 151 17.44 -10.94 -13.64
C VAL A 151 17.55 -10.86 -12.13
N ASP A 152 18.79 -10.90 -11.63
CA ASP A 152 19.05 -10.62 -10.22
C ASP A 152 18.74 -9.16 -9.90
N VAL A 153 17.91 -8.99 -8.87
CA VAL A 153 17.50 -7.67 -8.37
C VAL A 153 17.80 -7.53 -6.89
N ASP A 154 18.28 -6.34 -6.57
CA ASP A 154 18.23 -5.77 -5.25
C ASP A 154 16.85 -5.12 -5.06
N PHE A 155 16.17 -5.44 -3.96
CA PHE A 155 14.86 -4.87 -3.69
C PHE A 155 14.72 -4.39 -2.24
N ARG A 156 13.89 -3.38 -2.05
CA ARG A 156 13.46 -2.90 -0.73
C ARG A 156 12.00 -2.53 -0.74
N ARG A 157 11.35 -2.67 0.42
CA ARG A 157 9.99 -2.17 0.62
C ARG A 157 10.05 -0.65 0.78
N ILE A 158 9.20 0.09 0.08
CA ILE A 158 9.12 1.55 0.13
C ILE A 158 7.70 1.98 0.52
N PRO A 159 7.52 3.21 1.03
CA PRO A 159 6.19 3.76 1.24
C PRO A 159 5.40 3.89 -0.06
N CYS A 160 4.16 3.41 -0.07
CA CYS A 160 3.19 3.70 -1.13
C CYS A 160 2.68 5.13 -0.98
N ALA A 161 2.67 5.89 -2.08
CA ALA A 161 2.24 7.28 -2.09
C ALA A 161 1.09 7.49 -3.09
N TYR A 162 -0.12 7.68 -2.56
CA TYR A 162 -1.31 8.01 -3.35
C TYR A 162 -1.71 9.47 -3.06
N LYS A 163 -1.28 10.39 -3.92
CA LYS A 163 -1.35 11.85 -3.68
C LYS A 163 -2.77 12.37 -3.37
N SER A 164 -3.79 11.77 -3.99
CA SER A 164 -5.19 12.23 -3.95
C SER A 164 -6.18 11.15 -3.48
N LYS A 165 -5.70 10.07 -2.87
CA LYS A 165 -6.56 8.99 -2.37
C LYS A 165 -6.33 8.73 -0.89
N ASN A 166 -7.43 8.52 -0.18
CA ASN A 166 -7.40 7.86 1.11
C ASN A 166 -7.44 6.35 0.90
N LEU A 167 -7.28 5.60 1.99
CA LEU A 167 -7.62 4.18 1.98
C LEU A 167 -9.06 4.03 1.49
N ALA A 168 -9.26 3.18 0.49
CA ALA A 168 -10.58 2.85 -0.01
C ALA A 168 -10.91 1.39 0.30
N VAL A 169 -12.20 1.09 0.36
CA VAL A 169 -12.70 -0.27 0.57
C VAL A 169 -13.60 -0.66 -0.60
N LYS A 170 -13.25 -1.77 -1.26
CA LYS A 170 -14.10 -2.44 -2.26
C LYS A 170 -14.95 -3.50 -1.56
N VAL A 171 -16.25 -3.46 -1.80
CA VAL A 171 -17.15 -4.56 -1.42
C VAL A 171 -17.03 -5.65 -2.47
N GLU A 172 -16.65 -6.85 -2.06
CA GLU A 172 -16.49 -7.98 -2.98
C GLU A 172 -17.86 -8.43 -3.51
N GLU A 173 -17.87 -8.90 -4.75
CA GLU A 173 -19.07 -9.34 -5.49
C GLU A 173 -19.81 -10.48 -4.77
N THR A 174 -19.11 -11.25 -3.95
CA THR A 174 -19.68 -12.34 -3.14
C THR A 174 -20.48 -11.87 -1.91
N SER A 175 -20.40 -10.58 -1.57
CA SER A 175 -21.10 -9.99 -0.43
C SER A 175 -22.62 -10.01 -0.63
N SER A 176 -23.38 -10.16 0.46
CA SER A 176 -24.84 -10.26 0.43
C SER A 176 -25.42 -9.75 1.74
N ARG A 177 -26.18 -8.65 1.65
CA ARG A 177 -26.90 -8.06 2.80
C ARG A 177 -27.90 -9.04 3.40
N ASP A 178 -28.68 -9.70 2.57
CA ASP A 178 -29.73 -10.65 3.00
C ASP A 178 -29.16 -11.85 3.76
N ARG A 179 -27.92 -12.26 3.45
CA ARG A 179 -27.22 -13.36 4.14
C ARG A 179 -26.37 -12.88 5.32
N GLY A 180 -26.38 -11.59 5.64
CA GLY A 180 -25.52 -11.00 6.67
C GLY A 180 -24.02 -11.14 6.37
N TYR A 181 -23.65 -11.36 5.10
CA TYR A 181 -22.29 -11.67 4.68
C TYR A 181 -21.64 -10.47 4.00
N LEU A 182 -20.55 -9.97 4.57
CA LEU A 182 -19.78 -8.87 4.04
C LEU A 182 -18.33 -9.30 3.81
N ALA A 183 -17.83 -9.09 2.61
CA ALA A 183 -16.44 -9.32 2.23
C ALA A 183 -15.86 -8.03 1.63
N LEU A 184 -14.71 -7.61 2.16
CA LEU A 184 -14.07 -6.33 1.88
C LEU A 184 -12.63 -6.52 1.46
N ARG A 185 -12.21 -5.68 0.53
CA ARG A 185 -10.82 -5.57 0.10
C ARG A 185 -10.39 -4.11 0.17
N TYR A 186 -9.12 -3.90 0.49
CA TYR A 186 -8.57 -2.56 0.70
C TYR A 186 -7.71 -2.12 -0.48
N LEU A 187 -7.92 -0.88 -0.92
CA LEU A 187 -7.20 -0.24 -2.01
C LEU A 187 -6.53 1.05 -1.51
N TYR A 188 -5.47 1.46 -2.19
CA TYR A 188 -4.73 2.69 -1.91
C TYR A 188 -4.17 2.75 -0.48
N GLN A 189 -3.70 1.61 0.03
CA GLN A 189 -3.07 1.54 1.33
C GLN A 189 -1.72 2.29 1.28
N GLY A 190 -1.68 3.48 1.90
CA GLY A 190 -0.49 4.32 1.90
C GLY A 190 0.57 3.92 2.92
N GLY A 191 1.74 4.55 2.80
CA GLY A 191 2.87 4.31 3.68
C GLY A 191 3.55 2.96 3.44
N GLN A 192 4.41 2.55 4.37
CA GLN A 192 5.08 1.27 4.38
C GLN A 192 4.41 0.36 5.43
N THR A 193 3.15 0.02 5.18
CA THR A 193 2.27 -0.51 6.22
C THR A 193 1.59 -1.83 5.86
N ASP A 194 1.11 -2.58 6.85
CA ASP A 194 0.21 -3.73 6.65
C ASP A 194 -1.10 -3.51 7.44
N ILE A 195 -2.20 -4.10 6.97
CA ILE A 195 -3.46 -4.19 7.75
C ILE A 195 -3.46 -5.51 8.52
N ALA A 196 -3.40 -5.44 9.84
CA ALA A 196 -3.27 -6.61 10.72
C ALA A 196 -4.61 -7.11 11.26
N ALA A 197 -5.59 -6.22 11.40
CA ALA A 197 -6.93 -6.55 11.87
C ALA A 197 -7.95 -5.56 11.31
N VAL A 198 -9.18 -6.03 11.14
CA VAL A 198 -10.31 -5.23 10.67
C VAL A 198 -11.54 -5.59 11.48
N GLU A 199 -12.29 -4.56 11.86
CA GLU A 199 -13.58 -4.70 12.50
C GLU A 199 -14.61 -3.76 11.89
N VAL A 200 -15.87 -4.21 11.92
CA VAL A 200 -17.03 -3.47 11.41
C VAL A 200 -18.07 -3.29 12.50
N ALA A 201 -18.71 -2.14 12.53
CA ALA A 201 -19.82 -1.84 13.42
C ALA A 201 -20.88 -1.03 12.67
N GLN A 202 -22.12 -1.06 13.18
CA GLN A 202 -23.13 -0.11 12.74
C GLN A 202 -22.64 1.32 13.09
N ALA A 203 -22.74 2.21 12.12
CA ALA A 203 -22.54 3.63 12.33
C ALA A 203 -23.81 4.20 12.96
N VAL A 204 -23.65 5.01 14.01
CA VAL A 204 -24.78 5.71 14.62
C VAL A 204 -25.08 6.93 13.77
N THR A 205 -26.13 6.88 12.97
CA THR A 205 -26.65 8.05 12.24
C THR A 205 -27.62 8.80 13.14
N GLY A 206 -27.13 9.83 13.82
CA GLY A 206 -27.92 10.76 14.62
C GLY A 206 -27.74 10.61 16.12
N SER A 207 -27.25 11.67 16.75
CA SER A 207 -27.79 12.05 18.06
C SER A 207 -29.29 12.29 17.83
N SER A 208 -30.14 11.37 18.28
CA SER A 208 -31.53 11.71 18.50
C SER A 208 -31.52 12.95 19.40
N GLY A 209 -32.03 14.08 18.92
CA GLY A 209 -32.02 15.39 19.58
C GLY A 209 -32.90 15.45 20.83
N THR A 210 -32.75 14.50 21.74
CA THR A 210 -33.19 14.66 23.12
C THR A 210 -31.94 15.06 23.90
N ASN A 211 -32.00 16.21 24.57
CA ASN A 211 -30.92 16.76 25.42
C ASN A 211 -30.69 15.92 26.70
N ASN A 212 -30.82 14.60 26.61
CA ASN A 212 -30.40 13.69 27.65
C ASN A 212 -29.03 13.15 27.24
N GLU A 213 -27.98 13.61 27.92
CA GLU A 213 -26.63 13.03 27.92
C GLU A 213 -26.65 11.60 28.51
N ALA A 214 -27.47 10.72 27.94
CA ALA A 214 -27.29 9.29 28.10
C ALA A 214 -26.03 8.94 27.30
N ALA A 215 -25.05 8.33 27.97
CA ALA A 215 -23.78 7.91 27.39
C ALA A 215 -24.00 7.27 26.01
N PRO A 216 -23.16 7.61 24.99
CA PRO A 216 -23.33 7.05 23.65
C PRO A 216 -23.37 5.53 23.73
N SER A 217 -24.38 4.93 23.07
CA SER A 217 -24.58 3.48 23.08
C SER A 217 -23.28 2.74 22.78
N GLN A 218 -22.96 1.75 23.60
CA GLN A 218 -21.73 0.98 23.48
C GLN A 218 -21.65 0.41 22.05
N THR A 219 -20.62 0.80 21.32
CA THR A 219 -20.44 0.36 19.94
C THR A 219 -20.00 -1.10 19.93
N THR A 220 -20.86 -1.99 19.45
CA THR A 220 -20.54 -3.41 19.28
C THR A 220 -19.78 -3.61 17.98
N TRP A 221 -18.49 -3.94 18.10
CA TRP A 221 -17.63 -4.23 16.97
C TRP A 221 -17.59 -5.72 16.64
N GLN A 222 -17.62 -6.05 15.36
CA GLN A 222 -17.51 -7.42 14.83
C GLN A 222 -16.17 -7.58 14.11
N TYR A 223 -15.37 -8.56 14.53
CA TYR A 223 -14.14 -8.92 13.86
C TYR A 223 -14.39 -9.47 12.45
N MET A 224 -13.52 -9.11 11.53
CA MET A 224 -13.44 -9.71 10.20
C MET A 224 -12.24 -10.66 10.12
N THR A 225 -12.36 -11.69 9.29
CA THR A 225 -11.35 -12.76 9.16
C THR A 225 -10.93 -12.97 7.71
N ARG A 226 -9.75 -13.54 7.52
CA ARG A 226 -9.22 -13.99 6.22
C ARG A 226 -9.25 -15.52 6.14
N ARG A 227 -9.21 -16.08 4.94
CA ARG A 227 -9.18 -17.54 4.66
C ARG A 227 -8.09 -17.74 3.64
N GLU A 228 -7.49 -18.92 3.67
CA GLU A 228 -6.40 -19.32 2.80
C GLU A 228 -6.73 -19.16 1.30
N ALA A 229 -7.95 -19.52 0.87
CA ALA A 229 -8.37 -19.42 -0.53
C ALA A 229 -8.57 -17.97 -1.05
N SER A 230 -8.73 -16.99 -0.16
CA SER A 230 -8.87 -15.57 -0.53
C SER A 230 -8.25 -14.67 0.54
N PRO A 231 -6.91 -14.70 0.68
CA PRO A 231 -6.25 -14.20 1.86
C PRO A 231 -5.97 -12.68 1.78
N SER A 232 -6.38 -12.03 0.68
CA SER A 232 -6.46 -10.57 0.54
C SER A 232 -7.84 -9.99 0.94
N VAL A 233 -8.82 -10.83 1.27
CA VAL A 233 -10.22 -10.44 1.52
C VAL A 233 -10.57 -10.63 3.00
N TRP A 234 -11.05 -9.57 3.63
CA TRP A 234 -11.56 -9.54 5.00
C TRP A 234 -13.06 -9.81 4.99
N ARG A 235 -13.56 -10.75 5.78
CA ARG A 235 -14.98 -11.11 5.76
C ARG A 235 -15.62 -11.36 7.12
N THR A 236 -16.93 -11.18 7.19
CA THR A 236 -17.77 -11.55 8.34
C THR A 236 -19.13 -12.07 7.85
N SER A 237 -19.71 -13.02 8.58
CA SER A 237 -21.08 -13.52 8.38
C SER A 237 -22.07 -12.95 9.40
N ARG A 238 -21.66 -11.89 10.11
CA ARG A 238 -22.46 -11.21 11.13
C ARG A 238 -22.39 -9.70 10.94
N VAL A 239 -22.54 -9.23 9.70
CA VAL A 239 -22.55 -7.78 9.44
C VAL A 239 -23.78 -7.15 10.10
N PRO A 240 -23.64 -6.04 10.83
CA PRO A 240 -24.79 -5.31 11.35
C PRO A 240 -25.69 -4.77 10.23
N ALA A 241 -26.97 -4.53 10.54
CA ALA A 241 -27.87 -3.82 9.64
C ALA A 241 -27.60 -2.30 9.67
N GLY A 242 -27.92 -1.60 8.59
CA GLY A 242 -27.77 -0.15 8.48
C GLY A 242 -26.37 0.30 8.00
N PRO A 243 -26.10 1.62 8.05
CA PRO A 243 -24.81 2.17 7.62
C PRO A 243 -23.67 1.63 8.50
N LEU A 244 -22.50 1.40 7.91
CA LEU A 244 -21.39 0.74 8.60
C LEU A 244 -20.17 1.66 8.68
N ARG A 245 -19.48 1.59 9.82
CA ARG A 245 -18.16 2.18 10.05
C ARG A 245 -17.13 1.08 10.26
N LEU A 246 -15.86 1.43 10.04
CA LEU A 246 -14.75 0.50 10.12
C LEU A 246 -13.72 0.99 11.13
N ARG A 247 -13.03 0.04 11.77
CA ARG A 247 -11.74 0.28 12.40
C ARG A 247 -10.77 -0.81 12.01
N LEU A 248 -9.50 -0.46 11.94
CA LEU A 248 -8.46 -1.38 11.51
C LEU A 248 -7.14 -1.10 12.23
N VAL A 249 -6.35 -2.16 12.42
CA VAL A 249 -4.99 -2.03 12.92
C VAL A 249 -4.04 -1.93 11.74
N VAL A 250 -3.33 -0.80 11.66
CA VAL A 250 -2.22 -0.60 10.72
C VAL A 250 -0.91 -0.86 11.44
N THR A 251 -0.04 -1.67 10.86
CA THR A 251 1.33 -1.87 11.35
C THR A 251 2.36 -1.26 10.43
N ALA A 252 3.42 -0.69 11.00
CA ALA A 252 4.58 -0.17 10.29
C ALA A 252 5.84 -0.66 11.01
N GLY A 253 6.43 -1.76 10.55
CA GLY A 253 7.48 -2.45 11.30
C GLY A 253 6.91 -3.11 12.56
N SER A 254 7.48 -2.83 13.74
CA SER A 254 7.03 -3.39 15.02
C SER A 254 5.91 -2.58 15.70
N SER A 255 5.60 -1.38 15.21
CA SER A 255 4.52 -0.56 15.76
C SER A 255 3.18 -0.85 15.07
N GLY A 256 2.11 -0.96 15.86
CA GLY A 256 0.73 -1.05 15.38
C GLY A 256 -0.14 0.05 15.99
N LYS A 257 -1.09 0.58 15.20
CA LYS A 257 -2.06 1.58 15.67
C LYS A 257 -3.45 1.28 15.16
N TRP A 258 -4.46 1.60 15.97
CA TRP A 258 -5.85 1.60 15.54
C TRP A 258 -6.17 2.87 14.75
N LEU A 259 -6.77 2.68 13.58
CA LEU A 259 -7.44 3.72 12.81
C LEU A 259 -8.92 3.43 12.81
N ARG A 260 -9.74 4.48 12.91
CA ARG A 260 -11.20 4.37 12.93
C ARG A 260 -11.77 5.44 12.01
N THR A 261 -12.76 5.08 11.20
CA THR A 261 -13.45 6.01 10.31
C THR A 261 -14.27 6.99 11.14
N ASP A 262 -14.30 8.26 10.73
CA ASP A 262 -15.02 9.31 11.48
C ASP A 262 -16.54 9.09 11.49
N GLY A 263 -17.06 8.47 10.43
CA GLY A 263 -18.47 8.14 10.28
C GLY A 263 -18.72 6.83 9.53
N ALA A 264 -19.91 6.73 8.94
CA ALA A 264 -20.27 5.64 8.05
C ALA A 264 -19.44 5.71 6.76
N VAL A 265 -18.84 4.59 6.37
CA VAL A 265 -18.14 4.42 5.09
C VAL A 265 -18.99 3.64 4.10
N LEU A 266 -19.69 2.61 4.57
CA LEU A 266 -20.64 1.87 3.75
C LEU A 266 -22.05 2.40 4.08
N PRO A 267 -22.84 2.85 3.10
CA PRO A 267 -24.25 3.16 3.31
C PRO A 267 -25.05 1.90 3.67
N ALA A 268 -26.27 2.03 4.16
CA ALA A 268 -27.10 0.87 4.53
C ALA A 268 -27.36 -0.07 3.33
N GLU A 269 -27.42 0.52 2.15
CA GLU A 269 -27.63 -0.10 0.85
C GLU A 269 -26.33 -0.27 0.05
N TRP A 270 -25.22 -0.54 0.74
CA TRP A 270 -23.95 -0.83 0.09
C TRP A 270 -24.12 -1.92 -1.00
N GLN A 271 -23.45 -1.68 -2.12
CA GLN A 271 -23.51 -2.54 -3.31
C GLN A 271 -22.26 -3.41 -3.44
N PRO A 272 -22.39 -4.72 -3.74
CA PRO A 272 -21.27 -5.54 -4.19
C PRO A 272 -20.60 -4.94 -5.43
N GLY A 273 -19.27 -5.04 -5.50
CA GLY A 273 -18.44 -4.46 -6.55
C GLY A 273 -18.09 -2.96 -6.35
N ALA A 274 -18.84 -2.23 -5.53
CA ALA A 274 -18.63 -0.80 -5.31
C ALA A 274 -17.41 -0.51 -4.43
N VAL A 275 -16.80 0.67 -4.64
CA VAL A 275 -15.65 1.16 -3.90
C VAL A 275 -16.05 2.41 -3.12
N TYR A 276 -15.73 2.44 -1.82
CA TYR A 276 -16.03 3.53 -0.90
C TYR A 276 -14.74 4.12 -0.32
N ASP A 277 -14.65 5.45 -0.26
CA ASP A 277 -13.55 6.16 0.40
C ASP A 277 -13.74 6.12 1.92
N THR A 278 -12.72 5.71 2.67
CA THR A 278 -12.82 5.57 4.13
C THR A 278 -12.56 6.86 4.90
N GLY A 279 -12.04 7.91 4.23
CA GLY A 279 -11.49 9.11 4.85
C GLY A 279 -10.13 8.91 5.53
N LEU A 280 -9.67 7.67 5.71
CA LEU A 280 -8.43 7.37 6.43
C LEU A 280 -7.20 7.59 5.55
N ARG A 281 -6.33 8.52 5.93
CA ARG A 281 -5.02 8.70 5.32
C ARG A 281 -3.95 7.94 6.11
N ILE A 282 -3.24 7.04 5.44
CA ILE A 282 -2.14 6.26 6.02
C ILE A 282 -0.83 6.71 5.37
N THR A 283 0.12 7.15 6.19
CA THR A 283 1.45 7.62 5.73
C THR A 283 2.59 7.06 6.58
N ASP A 284 2.30 6.13 7.49
CA ASP A 284 3.28 5.56 8.41
C ASP A 284 4.38 4.84 7.66
N VAL A 285 5.61 4.99 8.16
CA VAL A 285 6.80 4.36 7.60
C VAL A 285 7.48 3.60 8.72
N ALA A 286 7.92 2.37 8.43
CA ALA A 286 8.54 1.52 9.44
C ALA A 286 9.87 2.14 9.92
N ALA A 287 9.95 2.53 11.19
CA ALA A 287 11.10 3.24 11.75
C ALA A 287 12.42 2.46 11.69
N ASN A 288 12.35 1.12 11.68
CA ASN A 288 13.50 0.23 11.89
C ASN A 288 13.85 -0.67 10.70
N THR A 289 13.44 -0.36 9.47
CA THR A 289 13.95 -1.14 8.31
C THR A 289 15.42 -0.86 7.99
N CYS A 290 16.10 -0.04 8.82
CA CYS A 290 17.38 0.60 8.50
C CYS A 290 18.32 0.64 9.71
N GLY A 291 18.32 -0.41 10.55
CA GLY A 291 19.38 -0.58 11.53
C GLY A 291 20.70 -0.88 10.83
N GLY A 292 21.75 -0.10 11.06
CA GLY A 292 23.07 -0.26 10.43
C GLY A 292 23.70 -1.63 10.62
N ALA A 293 23.29 -2.38 11.65
CA ALA A 293 23.72 -3.76 11.89
C ALA A 293 23.09 -4.80 10.95
N SER A 294 22.03 -4.45 10.19
CA SER A 294 21.36 -5.38 9.27
C SER A 294 22.01 -5.46 7.89
N CYS A 295 22.90 -4.52 7.55
CA CYS A 295 23.46 -4.39 6.20
C CYS A 295 24.90 -4.91 6.11
N SER A 296 25.48 -5.34 7.23
CA SER A 296 26.83 -5.88 7.31
C SER A 296 26.82 -7.41 7.32
N SER A 297 26.75 -8.02 6.14
CA SER A 297 27.37 -9.32 5.81
C SER A 297 26.99 -9.74 4.39
N THR A 298 27.76 -9.33 3.37
CA THR A 298 28.08 -10.07 2.11
C THR A 298 28.64 -9.18 0.98
N ASP A 299 29.33 -8.08 1.30
CA ASP A 299 30.23 -7.42 0.34
C ASP A 299 31.64 -7.35 0.95
N GLU A 300 32.37 -8.47 0.90
CA GLU A 300 33.83 -8.47 0.83
C GLU A 300 34.25 -9.56 -0.18
N GLY A 301 35.03 -9.16 -1.19
CA GLY A 301 35.59 -9.98 -2.27
C GLY A 301 34.72 -10.00 -3.54
N ASP A 302 35.08 -9.41 -4.68
CA ASP A 302 36.38 -9.04 -5.22
C ASP A 302 36.21 -7.83 -6.15
N ASP A 303 36.91 -6.74 -5.85
CA ASP A 303 37.37 -5.76 -6.83
C ASP A 303 38.65 -5.13 -6.22
N ALA A 304 39.75 -5.89 -6.27
CA ALA A 304 41.11 -5.37 -6.12
C ALA A 304 42.12 -6.27 -6.85
N GLU A 305 42.35 -5.93 -8.11
CA GLU A 305 43.69 -5.74 -8.68
C GLU A 305 44.71 -6.89 -8.52
N GLN A 306 44.98 -7.57 -9.64
CA GLN A 306 46.37 -7.94 -9.93
C GLN A 306 46.72 -7.66 -11.38
N LEU A 307 47.53 -6.62 -11.54
CA LEU A 307 48.47 -6.40 -12.63
C LEU A 307 49.14 -7.72 -13.07
N ARG A 308 48.88 -8.15 -14.30
CA ARG A 308 49.85 -8.59 -15.32
C ARG A 308 49.15 -9.01 -16.62
#